data_AF-A0A261AHJ7-F1
#
_entry.id   AF-A0A261AHJ7-F1
#
_cell.length_a   1.000
_cell.length_b   1.000
_cell.length_c   1.000
_cell.angle_alpha   90.00
_cell.angle_beta   90.00
_cell.angle_gamma   90.00
#
_symmetry.space_group_name_H-M   'P 1'
#
loop_
_entity.id
_entity.type
_entity.pdbx_description
1 polymer ?
#
loop_
_entity_poly.entity_id
_entity_poly.type
_entity_poly.pdbx_seq_one_letter_code
_entity_poly.pdbx_strand_id
1 'polypeptide(L)'
;MNNIHRFIQKRFYLRTRHAHPFGIVLDIDGVLFRGRNLLPRVKEAFSLITDKKGNFVVPTVFLTNGTNSTEKIKAAQLSEQLGFRIPADHVLMSHSPLRMFTDLHDKQVLVVGQKNATSIAKG
;
A
#
# COMPACT_ATOMS: atom_id res chain seq x y z
N MET A 1 -7.22 16.69 13.47
CA MET A 1 -7.00 17.02 12.03
C MET A 1 -5.53 17.02 11.59
N ASN A 2 -4.56 17.44 12.42
CA ASN A 2 -3.14 17.56 12.00
C ASN A 2 -2.42 16.24 11.68
N ASN A 3 -2.80 15.11 12.30
CA ASN A 3 -2.15 13.82 12.06
C ASN A 3 -2.53 13.17 10.73
N ILE A 4 -3.76 13.39 10.26
CA ILE A 4 -4.25 12.91 8.95
C ILE A 4 -3.48 13.59 7.83
N HIS A 5 -3.39 14.92 7.87
CA HIS A 5 -2.67 15.70 6.87
C HIS A 5 -1.18 15.31 6.81
N ARG A 6 -0.54 15.11 7.96
CA ARG A 6 0.86 14.66 8.03
C ARG A 6 1.04 13.22 7.52
N PHE A 7 0.11 12.32 7.82
CA PHE A 7 0.13 10.93 7.32
C PHE A 7 0.03 10.89 5.80
N ILE A 8 -0.90 11.68 5.24
CA ILE A 8 -1.06 11.81 3.79
C ILE A 8 0.17 12.47 3.16
N GLN A 9 0.67 13.57 3.71
CA GLN A 9 1.86 14.25 3.16
C GLN A 9 3.12 13.37 3.20
N LYS A 10 3.32 12.58 4.26
CA LYS A 10 4.53 11.77 4.45
C LYS A 10 4.56 10.49 3.59
N ARG A 11 3.40 9.93 3.23
CA ARG A 11 3.31 8.73 2.36
C ARG A 11 3.00 9.04 0.89
N PHE A 12 2.31 10.13 0.59
CA PHE A 12 1.79 10.39 -0.77
C PHE A 12 2.54 11.49 -1.54
N TYR A 13 3.53 12.17 -0.94
CA TYR A 13 4.62 12.78 -1.73
C TYR A 13 5.52 11.67 -2.26
N LEU A 14 4.96 10.88 -3.18
CA LEU A 14 5.70 9.94 -3.97
C LEU A 14 6.76 10.73 -4.71
N ARG A 15 8.02 10.36 -4.50
CA ARG A 15 9.23 10.92 -5.12
C ARG A 15 9.21 10.68 -6.64
N THR A 16 8.23 11.24 -7.34
CA THR A 16 8.23 11.31 -8.79
C THR A 16 9.04 12.54 -9.16
N ARG A 17 10.02 12.36 -10.06
CA ARG A 17 10.90 13.47 -10.49
C ARG A 17 10.16 14.51 -11.34
N HIS A 18 8.91 14.24 -11.71
CA HIS A 18 8.07 15.07 -12.57
C HIS A 18 6.71 15.29 -11.91
N ALA A 19 6.24 16.53 -11.92
CA ALA A 19 4.90 16.88 -11.46
C ALA A 19 3.86 16.35 -12.46
N HIS A 20 3.36 15.14 -12.23
CA HIS A 20 2.21 14.63 -12.96
C HIS A 20 0.92 15.32 -12.43
N PRO A 21 -0.03 15.69 -13.29
CA PRO A 21 -1.27 16.35 -12.87
C PRO A 21 -2.24 15.42 -12.13
N PHE A 22 -1.89 14.13 -11.99
CA PHE A 22 -2.72 13.11 -11.35
C PHE A 22 -1.87 12.01 -10.68
N GLY A 23 -2.53 11.20 -9.85
CA GLY A 23 -2.00 9.96 -9.30
C GLY A 23 -3.02 8.82 -9.42
N ILE A 24 -2.60 7.60 -9.15
CA ILE A 24 -3.40 6.37 -9.28
C ILE A 24 -3.47 5.66 -7.94
N VAL A 25 -4.69 5.27 -7.54
CA VAL A 25 -4.95 4.38 -6.41
C VAL A 25 -5.49 3.08 -6.98
N LEU A 26 -4.78 1.97 -6.79
CA LEU A 26 -5.16 0.66 -7.31
C LEU A 26 -5.67 -0.22 -6.17
N ASP A 27 -6.90 -0.72 -6.31
CA ASP A 27 -7.31 -1.89 -5.54
C ASP A 27 -6.45 -3.11 -5.94
N ILE A 28 -6.36 -4.12 -5.08
CA ILE A 28 -5.55 -5.32 -5.30
C ILE A 28 -6.44 -6.50 -5.70
N ASP A 29 -7.42 -6.81 -4.87
CA ASP A 29 -8.22 -8.04 -4.99
C ASP A 29 -9.38 -7.81 -5.98
N GLY A 30 -9.36 -8.50 -7.11
CA GLY A 30 -10.31 -8.28 -8.22
C GLY A 30 -9.83 -7.29 -9.27
N VAL A 31 -8.77 -6.52 -9.00
CA VAL A 31 -8.17 -5.56 -9.94
C VAL A 31 -6.81 -6.01 -10.45
N LEU A 32 -5.92 -6.45 -9.56
CA LEU A 32 -4.60 -7.00 -9.93
C LEU A 32 -4.62 -8.54 -9.87
N PHE A 33 -5.38 -9.10 -8.94
CA PHE A 33 -5.41 -10.54 -8.68
C PHE A 33 -6.82 -11.10 -8.67
N ARG A 34 -6.97 -12.35 -9.10
CA ARG A 34 -8.12 -13.19 -8.79
C ARG A 34 -7.65 -14.37 -7.95
N GLY A 35 -7.93 -14.31 -6.65
CA GLY A 35 -7.33 -15.25 -5.69
C GLY A 35 -5.81 -15.07 -5.66
N ARG A 36 -5.05 -16.13 -5.98
CA ARG A 36 -3.58 -16.07 -6.05
C ARG A 36 -3.03 -15.74 -7.43
N ASN A 37 -3.90 -15.69 -8.44
CA ASN A 37 -3.50 -15.55 -9.84
C ASN A 37 -3.47 -14.07 -10.21
N LEU A 38 -2.36 -13.63 -10.80
CA LEU A 38 -2.27 -12.31 -11.42
C LEU A 38 -3.23 -12.25 -12.61
N LEU A 39 -4.04 -11.19 -12.70
CA LEU A 39 -4.96 -11.01 -13.82
C LEU A 39 -4.19 -10.77 -15.14
N PRO A 40 -4.76 -11.17 -16.28
CA PRO A 40 -4.16 -10.89 -17.58
C PRO A 40 -3.87 -9.41 -17.76
N ARG A 41 -2.78 -9.08 -18.46
CA ARG A 41 -2.38 -7.71 -18.84
C ARG A 41 -2.00 -6.78 -17.69
N VAL A 42 -2.01 -7.22 -16.44
CA VAL A 42 -1.59 -6.37 -15.31
C VAL A 42 -0.14 -5.88 -15.49
N LYS A 43 0.77 -6.75 -15.94
CA LYS A 43 2.16 -6.37 -16.22
C LYS A 43 2.27 -5.35 -17.36
N GLU A 44 1.45 -5.49 -18.41
CA GLU A 44 1.37 -4.53 -19.52
C GLU A 44 0.83 -3.18 -19.02
N ALA A 45 -0.18 -3.17 -18.16
CA ALA A 45 -0.69 -1.94 -17.57
C ALA A 45 0.39 -1.23 -16.74
N PHE A 46 1.18 -1.98 -15.96
CA PHE A 46 2.29 -1.39 -15.19
C PHE A 46 3.43 -0.87 -16.07
N SER A 47 3.66 -1.41 -17.26
CA SER A 47 4.68 -0.85 -18.18
C SER A 47 4.27 0.51 -18.75
N LEU A 48 2.98 0.88 -18.68
CA LEU A 48 2.51 2.22 -19.07
C LEU A 48 2.81 3.30 -18.02
N ILE A 49 3.02 2.89 -16.76
CA ILE A 49 3.18 3.81 -15.62
C ILE A 49 4.50 3.61 -14.86
N THR A 50 5.41 2.78 -15.40
CA THR A 50 6.77 2.58 -14.89
C THR A 50 7.82 2.79 -15.99
N ASP A 51 9.03 3.20 -15.59
CA ASP A 51 10.18 3.26 -16.50
C ASP A 51 10.77 1.86 -16.74
N LYS A 52 11.78 1.76 -17.63
CA LYS A 52 12.47 0.49 -17.93
C LYS A 52 13.17 -0.15 -16.72
N LYS A 53 13.35 0.58 -15.62
CA LYS A 53 13.95 0.11 -14.36
C LYS A 53 12.88 -0.27 -13.32
N GLY A 54 11.59 -0.17 -13.66
CA GLY A 54 10.47 -0.44 -12.76
C GLY A 54 10.17 0.68 -11.77
N ASN A 55 10.71 1.88 -11.96
CA ASN A 55 10.34 3.03 -11.15
C ASN A 55 9.03 3.61 -11.66
N PHE A 56 8.10 3.90 -10.75
CA PHE A 56 6.86 4.59 -11.10
C PHE A 56 7.15 5.98 -11.68
N VAL A 57 6.64 6.24 -12.88
CA VAL A 57 6.63 7.59 -13.46
C VAL A 57 5.39 8.34 -12.99
N VAL A 58 4.23 7.66 -12.86
CA VAL A 58 3.01 8.23 -12.27
C VAL A 58 2.93 7.91 -10.78
N PRO A 59 2.62 8.87 -9.88
CA PRO A 59 2.37 8.60 -8.46
C PRO A 59 1.30 7.50 -8.30
N THR A 60 1.70 6.34 -7.79
CA THR A 60 0.83 5.15 -7.68
C THR A 60 0.91 4.55 -6.29
N VAL A 61 -0.27 4.31 -5.69
CA VAL A 61 -0.43 3.56 -4.44
C VAL A 61 -1.36 2.38 -4.62
N PHE A 62 -1.15 1.34 -3.82
CA PHE A 62 -1.96 0.13 -3.75
C PHE A 62 -2.81 0.19 -2.48
N LEU A 63 -4.12 0.06 -2.61
CA LEU A 63 -5.08 0.07 -1.53
C LEU A 63 -5.75 -1.30 -1.45
N THR A 64 -5.89 -1.87 -0.26
CA THR A 64 -6.62 -3.13 -0.07
C THR A 64 -7.31 -3.14 1.28
N ASN A 65 -8.45 -3.83 1.34
CA ASN A 65 -9.13 -4.09 2.60
C ASN A 65 -8.51 -5.25 3.41
N GLY A 66 -7.40 -5.82 2.96
CA GLY A 66 -6.70 -6.90 3.65
C GLY A 66 -6.23 -6.51 5.06
N THR A 67 -6.36 -7.44 6.00
CA THR A 67 -5.96 -7.27 7.43
C THR A 67 -4.94 -8.32 7.89
N ASN A 68 -4.56 -9.24 7.00
CA ASN A 68 -3.81 -10.46 7.31
C ASN A 68 -2.28 -10.30 7.24
N SER A 69 -1.75 -9.09 7.05
CA SER A 69 -0.30 -8.85 6.94
C SER A 69 0.04 -7.37 7.18
N THR A 70 1.33 -7.06 7.32
CA THR A 70 1.82 -5.67 7.35
C THR A 70 2.01 -5.13 5.93
N GLU A 71 2.09 -3.80 5.78
CA GLU A 71 2.29 -3.19 4.46
C GLU A 71 3.63 -3.63 3.83
N LYS A 72 4.66 -3.85 4.65
CA LYS A 72 5.95 -4.38 4.20
C LYS A 72 5.85 -5.79 3.60
N ILE A 73 5.11 -6.68 4.25
CA ILE A 73 4.92 -8.06 3.76
C ILE A 73 4.10 -8.03 2.47
N LYS A 74 3.00 -7.26 2.44
CA LYS A 74 2.16 -7.14 1.25
C LYS A 74 2.92 -6.53 0.07
N ALA A 75 3.74 -5.50 0.31
CA ALA A 75 4.59 -4.90 -0.73
C ALA A 75 5.62 -5.88 -1.29
N ALA A 76 6.24 -6.72 -0.45
CA ALA A 76 7.15 -7.76 -0.89
C ALA A 76 6.45 -8.81 -1.78
N GLN A 77 5.25 -9.26 -1.36
CA GLN A 77 4.43 -10.19 -2.15
C GLN A 77 4.05 -9.60 -3.52
N LEU A 78 3.57 -8.35 -3.53
CA LEU A 78 3.25 -7.65 -4.78
C LEU A 78 4.49 -7.51 -5.67
N SER A 79 5.65 -7.22 -5.08
CA SER A 79 6.90 -7.07 -5.83
C SER A 79 7.31 -8.36 -6.53
N GLU A 80 7.21 -9.49 -5.84
CA GLU A 80 7.50 -10.83 -6.38
C GLU A 80 6.55 -11.15 -7.54
N GLN A 81 5.24 -10.93 -7.36
CA GLN A 81 4.24 -11.27 -8.36
C GLN A 81 4.30 -10.38 -9.61
N LEU A 82 4.60 -9.09 -9.42
CA LEU A 82 4.66 -8.11 -10.51
C LEU A 82 6.03 -8.06 -11.20
N GLY A 83 7.09 -8.52 -10.53
CA GLY A 83 8.45 -8.59 -11.08
C GLY A 83 9.24 -7.27 -10.99
N PHE A 84 8.80 -6.32 -10.17
CA PHE A 84 9.52 -5.08 -9.88
C PHE A 84 9.28 -4.65 -8.43
N ARG A 85 10.16 -3.81 -7.88
CA ARG A 85 10.09 -3.40 -6.48
C ARG A 85 8.92 -2.46 -6.22
N ILE A 86 8.07 -2.84 -5.27
CA ILE A 86 7.04 -1.98 -4.67
C ILE A 86 7.50 -1.58 -3.27
N PRO A 87 7.70 -0.28 -3.01
CA PRO A 87 7.99 0.22 -1.68
C PRO A 87 6.81 0.05 -0.70
N ALA A 88 7.08 -0.20 0.58
CA ALA A 88 6.03 -0.46 1.58
C ALA A 88 5.12 0.75 1.86
N ASP A 89 5.63 1.96 1.68
CA ASP A 89 4.90 3.22 1.76
C ASP A 89 3.90 3.44 0.61
N HIS A 90 4.05 2.71 -0.49
CA HIS A 90 3.06 2.68 -1.58
C HIS A 90 1.88 1.75 -1.27
N VAL A 91 1.89 1.00 -0.16
CA VAL A 91 0.81 0.08 0.20
C VAL A 91 0.01 0.64 1.37
N LEU A 92 -1.31 0.62 1.19
CA LEU A 92 -2.30 1.00 2.18
C LEU A 92 -3.22 -0.20 2.44
N MET A 93 -3.33 -0.57 3.70
CA MET A 93 -4.17 -1.65 4.16
C MET A 93 -5.27 -1.10 5.07
N SER A 94 -6.33 -1.87 5.34
CA SER A 94 -7.44 -1.48 6.23
C SER A 94 -6.99 -0.91 7.58
N HIS A 95 -5.89 -1.44 8.13
CA HIS A 95 -5.34 -1.03 9.42
C HIS A 95 -4.35 0.14 9.34
N SER A 96 -3.85 0.50 8.14
CA SER A 96 -2.86 1.57 7.98
C SER A 96 -3.28 2.93 8.58
N PRO A 97 -4.56 3.36 8.48
CA PRO A 97 -5.00 4.60 9.12
C PRO A 97 -4.87 4.58 10.64
N LEU A 98 -4.90 3.41 11.31
CA LEU A 98 -4.83 3.33 12.77
C LEU A 98 -3.57 3.98 13.36
N ARG A 99 -2.48 4.06 12.58
CA ARG A 99 -1.24 4.73 12.98
C ARG A 99 -1.39 6.24 13.20
N MET A 100 -2.45 6.88 12.67
CA MET A 100 -2.66 8.32 12.83
C MET A 100 -3.41 8.69 14.12
N PHE A 101 -4.03 7.72 14.79
CA PHE A 101 -4.79 7.91 16.04
C PHE A 101 -3.87 7.79 17.26
N THR A 102 -2.80 8.58 17.28
CA THR A 102 -1.76 8.55 18.33
C THR A 102 -2.34 8.72 19.73
N ASP A 103 -3.41 9.48 19.86
CA ASP A 103 -4.05 9.78 21.15
C ASP A 103 -4.74 8.55 21.76
N LEU A 104 -4.95 7.49 20.96
CA LEU A 104 -5.51 6.21 21.40
C LEU A 104 -4.45 5.15 21.70
N HIS A 105 -3.17 5.38 21.34
CA HIS A 105 -2.13 4.35 21.42
C HIS A 105 -1.74 3.99 22.87
N ASP A 106 -1.95 4.91 23.81
CA ASP A 106 -1.69 4.69 25.25
C ASP A 106 -2.92 4.14 26.02
N LYS A 107 -4.00 3.77 25.30
CA LYS A 107 -5.24 3.26 25.89
C LYS A 107 -5.34 1.74 25.76
N GLN A 108 -6.18 1.14 26.59
CA GLN A 108 -6.53 -0.27 26.44
C GLN A 108 -7.36 -0.45 25.16
N VAL A 109 -6.90 -1.33 24.28
CA VAL A 109 -7.57 -1.64 23.01
C VAL A 109 -7.78 -3.13 22.87
N LEU A 110 -8.96 -3.52 22.37
CA LEU A 110 -9.23 -4.88 21.93
C LEU A 110 -8.79 -5.03 20.48
N VAL A 111 -7.78 -5.87 20.23
CA VAL A 111 -7.31 -6.17 18.88
C VAL A 111 -8.05 -7.39 18.35
N VAL A 112 -8.87 -7.21 17.32
CA VAL A 112 -9.62 -8.29 16.66
C VAL A 112 -9.01 -8.59 15.30
N GLY A 113 -8.69 -9.86 15.04
CA GLY A 113 -8.19 -10.30 13.74
C GLY A 113 -7.59 -11.70 13.78
N GLN A 114 -6.81 -12.03 12.75
CA GLN A 114 -6.13 -13.33 12.63
C GLN A 114 -4.93 -13.43 13.58
N LYS A 115 -4.19 -14.55 13.53
CA LYS A 115 -3.04 -14.87 14.40
C LYS A 115 -1.99 -13.74 14.50
N ASN A 116 -1.83 -12.94 13.46
CA ASN A 116 -0.85 -11.85 13.40
C ASN A 116 -1.44 -10.46 13.69
N ALA A 117 -2.71 -10.34 14.08
CA ALA A 117 -3.31 -9.04 14.37
C ALA A 117 -2.56 -8.29 15.47
N THR A 118 -2.12 -9.00 16.53
CA THR A 118 -1.34 -8.40 17.62
C THR A 118 0.04 -7.90 17.16
N SER A 119 0.71 -8.61 16.25
CA SER A 119 2.01 -8.16 15.74
C SER A 119 1.88 -6.98 14.78
N ILE A 120 0.78 -6.93 14.01
CA ILE A 120 0.43 -5.77 13.17
C ILE A 120 0.13 -4.55 14.06
N ALA A 121 -0.64 -4.73 15.14
CA ALA A 121 -1.02 -3.65 16.05
C ALA A 121 0.15 -3.08 16.87
N LYS A 122 1.18 -3.88 17.14
CA LYS A 122 2.43 -3.44 17.79
C LYS A 122 3.39 -2.69 16.86
N GLY A 123 3.09 -2.65 15.55
CA GLY A 123 3.99 -2.18 14.49
C GLY A 123 3.83 -0.73 14.06
#